data_AF-A0A2S2N9W7-F1
#
_entry.id   AF-A0A2S2N9W7-F1
#
_cell.length_a   1.000
_cell.length_b   1.000
_cell.length_c   1.000
_cell.angle_alpha   90.00
_cell.angle_beta   90.00
_cell.angle_gamma   90.00
#
_symmetry.space_group_name_H-M   'P 1'
#
loop_
_entity.id
_entity.type
_entity.pdbx_description
1 polymer ?
#
loop_
_entity_poly.entity_id
_entity_poly.type
_entity_poly.pdbx_seq_one_letter_code
_entity_poly.pdbx_strand_id
1 'polypeptide(L)'
;MEWTIETILNLLHTTNDGRCVLADGKKNNGYLSDDAQNLITQLLINHLLQDQSKGTDFFFRKISELIVEVFPKEQKSVYFIPSKTEGQHQAHAKGKLIERWKNVARKLRLAGAISCERKKTADTQATTSSLPNCSEEVKSAIHWLQTDGLNFSNLNIIKEKWLITYEVRKYDIFESNEQSISDIFLKWPIFQNSKGYELVLEDFKIGNLKTA
;
A
#
# COMPACT_ATOMS: atom_id res chain seq x y z
N MET A 1 6.52 -8.02 3.61
CA MET A 1 7.34 -9.05 2.94
C MET A 1 8.63 -8.41 2.45
N GLU A 2 9.78 -8.99 2.77
CA GLU A 2 11.07 -8.54 2.28
C GLU A 2 11.37 -9.22 0.94
N TRP A 3 11.49 -8.44 -0.13
CA TRP A 3 11.82 -8.96 -1.44
C TRP A 3 13.34 -9.20 -1.53
N THR A 4 13.72 -10.48 -1.62
CA THR A 4 15.12 -10.89 -1.79
C THR A 4 15.31 -11.69 -3.08
N ILE A 5 16.57 -11.95 -3.45
CA ILE A 5 16.88 -12.79 -4.62
C ILE A 5 16.32 -14.20 -4.45
N GLU A 6 16.36 -14.76 -3.23
CA GLU A 6 15.81 -16.07 -2.90
C GLU A 6 14.31 -16.13 -3.14
N THR A 7 13.58 -15.02 -2.93
CA THR A 7 12.15 -14.96 -3.19
C THR A 7 11.85 -15.19 -4.68
N ILE A 8 12.59 -14.51 -5.56
CA ILE A 8 12.44 -14.67 -7.02
C ILE A 8 12.85 -16.08 -7.44
N LEU A 9 14.01 -16.55 -6.99
CA LEU A 9 14.50 -17.89 -7.34
C LEU A 9 13.52 -18.98 -6.88
N ASN A 10 12.97 -18.86 -5.68
CA ASN A 10 11.98 -19.80 -5.18
C ASN A 10 10.74 -19.84 -6.09
N LEU A 11 10.18 -18.68 -6.48
CA LEU A 11 9.04 -18.63 -7.40
C LEU A 11 9.38 -19.21 -8.77
N LEU A 12 10.59 -18.95 -9.28
CA LEU A 12 11.05 -19.48 -10.57
C LEU A 12 11.20 -21.01 -10.54
N HIS A 13 11.68 -21.58 -9.44
CA HIS A 13 11.89 -23.03 -9.33
C HIS A 13 10.63 -23.82 -8.95
N THR A 14 9.70 -23.21 -8.20
CA THR A 14 8.50 -23.90 -7.70
C THR A 14 7.32 -23.89 -8.67
N THR A 15 7.27 -22.93 -9.60
CA THR A 15 6.16 -22.79 -10.55
C THR A 15 6.53 -23.29 -11.94
N ASN A 16 5.56 -23.80 -12.70
CA ASN A 16 5.78 -24.21 -14.09
C ASN A 16 6.14 -23.02 -14.98
N ASP A 17 5.42 -21.91 -14.82
CA ASP A 17 5.69 -20.64 -15.51
C ASP A 17 7.12 -20.17 -15.25
N GLY A 18 7.57 -20.22 -13.99
CA GLY A 18 8.93 -19.88 -13.60
C GLY A 18 10.00 -20.77 -14.25
N ARG A 19 9.75 -22.08 -14.33
CA ARG A 19 10.65 -23.02 -15.02
C ARG A 19 10.75 -22.74 -16.51
N CYS A 20 9.64 -22.32 -17.14
CA CYS A 20 9.65 -21.87 -18.53
C CYS A 20 10.51 -20.62 -18.73
N VAL A 21 10.44 -19.63 -17.82
CA VAL A 21 11.30 -18.43 -17.86
C VAL A 21 12.78 -18.81 -17.74
N LEU A 22 13.13 -19.68 -16.80
CA LEU A 22 14.51 -20.17 -16.64
C LEU A 22 15.01 -20.89 -17.89
N ALA A 23 14.16 -21.72 -18.50
CA ALA A 23 14.49 -22.44 -19.73
C ALA A 23 14.68 -21.48 -20.92
N ASP A 24 13.85 -20.45 -21.05
CA ASP A 24 13.96 -19.41 -22.08
C ASP A 24 15.27 -18.62 -21.93
N GLY A 25 15.56 -18.13 -20.72
CA GLY A 25 16.81 -17.43 -20.44
C GLY A 25 18.04 -18.29 -20.74
N LYS A 26 18.02 -19.58 -20.39
CA LYS A 26 19.11 -20.51 -20.73
C LYS A 26 19.25 -20.71 -22.24
N LYS A 27 18.13 -20.88 -22.96
CA LYS A 27 18.09 -21.08 -24.41
C LYS A 27 18.59 -19.85 -25.17
N ASN A 28 18.30 -18.66 -24.66
CA ASN A 28 18.60 -17.38 -25.30
C ASN A 28 19.87 -16.72 -24.71
N ASN A 29 20.81 -17.50 -24.19
CA ASN A 29 22.11 -17.03 -23.67
C ASN A 29 22.01 -15.89 -22.62
N GLY A 30 21.02 -16.00 -21.74
CA GLY A 30 20.74 -15.07 -20.64
C GLY A 30 19.75 -13.95 -20.95
N TYR A 31 19.29 -13.81 -22.21
CA TYR A 31 18.24 -12.86 -22.58
C TYR A 31 16.85 -13.47 -22.39
N LEU A 32 15.89 -12.69 -21.91
CA LEU A 32 14.50 -13.15 -21.88
C LEU A 32 13.77 -12.68 -23.14
N SER A 33 13.01 -13.59 -23.76
CA SER A 33 12.05 -13.24 -24.80
C SER A 33 10.91 -12.39 -24.22
N ASP A 34 10.18 -11.64 -25.06
CA ASP A 34 9.06 -10.82 -24.59
C ASP A 34 8.02 -11.66 -23.82
N ASP A 35 7.75 -12.87 -24.29
CA ASP A 35 6.87 -13.84 -23.63
C ASP A 35 7.39 -14.23 -22.25
N ALA A 36 8.68 -14.54 -22.12
CA ALA A 36 9.30 -14.86 -20.83
C ALA A 36 9.32 -13.64 -19.89
N GLN A 37 9.55 -12.43 -20.41
CA GLN A 37 9.45 -11.18 -19.65
C GLN A 37 8.03 -10.93 -19.14
N ASN A 38 7.01 -11.22 -19.95
CA ASN A 38 5.60 -11.11 -19.55
C ASN A 38 5.25 -12.16 -18.49
N LEU A 39 5.79 -13.38 -18.63
CA LEU A 39 5.56 -14.48 -17.73
C LEU A 39 6.17 -14.24 -16.33
N ILE A 40 7.43 -13.82 -16.27
CA ILE A 40 8.07 -13.44 -15.00
C ILE A 40 7.36 -12.25 -14.35
N THR A 41 6.99 -11.23 -15.14
CA THR A 41 6.20 -10.08 -14.66
C THR A 41 4.88 -10.54 -14.03
N GLN A 42 4.14 -11.42 -14.71
CA GLN A 42 2.88 -11.96 -14.22
C GLN A 42 3.08 -12.69 -12.89
N LEU A 43 4.07 -13.57 -12.82
CA LEU A 43 4.35 -14.40 -11.65
C LEU A 43 4.71 -13.55 -10.43
N LEU A 44 5.58 -12.55 -10.59
CA LEU A 44 6.02 -11.67 -9.50
C LEU A 44 4.89 -10.74 -9.02
N ILE A 45 4.09 -10.19 -9.93
CA ILE A 45 2.95 -9.33 -9.56
C ILE A 45 1.83 -10.12 -8.89
N ASN A 46 1.56 -11.34 -9.35
CA ASN A 46 0.59 -12.21 -8.72
C ASN A 46 1.01 -12.54 -7.28
N HIS A 47 2.29 -12.86 -7.06
CA HIS A 47 2.84 -13.07 -5.73
C HIS A 47 2.72 -11.80 -4.86
N LEU A 48 3.10 -10.64 -5.38
CA LEU A 48 2.97 -9.35 -4.67
C LEU A 48 1.53 -9.06 -4.22
N LEU A 49 0.54 -9.36 -5.07
CA LEU A 49 -0.88 -9.11 -4.79
C LEU A 49 -1.53 -10.14 -3.86
N GLN A 50 -0.97 -11.35 -3.71
CA GLN A 50 -1.47 -12.35 -2.76
C GLN A 50 -1.45 -11.82 -1.33
N ASP A 51 -0.46 -11.01 -0.97
CA ASP A 51 -0.31 -10.43 0.37
C ASP A 51 -1.19 -9.19 0.61
N GLN A 52 -2.13 -8.87 -0.30
CA GLN A 52 -2.85 -7.60 -0.34
C GLN A 52 -1.93 -6.35 -0.32
N SER A 53 -0.67 -6.52 -0.69
CA SER A 53 0.30 -5.44 -0.61
C SER A 53 -0.01 -4.34 -1.64
N LYS A 54 0.06 -3.08 -1.18
CA LYS A 54 -0.08 -1.92 -2.08
C LYS A 54 1.16 -1.90 -2.99
N GLY A 55 0.95 -1.99 -4.30
CA GLY A 55 2.02 -1.84 -5.28
C GLY A 55 2.57 -0.41 -5.24
N THR A 56 3.70 -0.22 -4.57
CA THR A 56 4.40 1.07 -4.47
C THR A 56 5.60 1.10 -5.40
N ASP A 57 6.04 2.31 -5.77
CA ASP A 57 7.27 2.54 -6.54
C ASP A 57 8.49 1.85 -5.91
N PHE A 58 8.53 1.77 -4.59
CA PHE A 58 9.58 1.05 -3.86
C PHE A 58 9.62 -0.43 -4.23
N PHE A 59 8.47 -1.13 -4.22
CA PHE A 59 8.41 -2.54 -4.59
C PHE A 59 8.76 -2.76 -6.06
N PHE A 60 8.25 -1.92 -6.97
CA PHE A 60 8.56 -2.08 -8.39
C PHE A 60 10.04 -1.82 -8.71
N ARG A 61 10.68 -0.87 -8.03
CA ARG A 61 12.13 -0.66 -8.11
C ARG A 61 12.90 -1.86 -7.57
N LYS A 62 12.54 -2.35 -6.39
CA LYS A 62 13.24 -3.49 -5.78
C LYS A 62 13.10 -4.75 -6.63
N ILE A 63 11.90 -5.03 -7.15
CA ILE A 63 11.67 -6.19 -8.02
C ILE A 63 12.45 -6.06 -9.33
N SER A 64 12.49 -4.89 -9.97
CA SER A 64 13.26 -4.72 -11.22
C SER A 64 14.76 -4.88 -11.01
N GLU A 65 15.28 -4.50 -9.84
CA GLU A 65 16.67 -4.76 -9.45
C GLU A 65 16.96 -6.25 -9.33
N LEU A 66 16.10 -6.98 -8.62
CA LEU A 66 16.25 -8.42 -8.42
C LEU A 66 16.10 -9.21 -9.73
N ILE A 67 15.24 -8.79 -10.66
CA ILE A 67 15.15 -9.42 -11.98
C ILE A 67 16.49 -9.33 -12.72
N VAL A 68 17.15 -8.17 -12.71
CA VAL A 68 18.46 -8.00 -13.34
C VAL A 68 19.55 -8.77 -12.59
N GLU A 69 19.40 -8.97 -11.29
CA GLU A 69 20.32 -9.83 -10.52
C GLU A 69 20.21 -11.30 -10.94
N VAL A 70 19.00 -11.81 -11.18
CA VAL A 70 18.77 -13.18 -11.66
C VAL A 70 19.09 -13.32 -13.15
N PHE A 71 18.81 -12.30 -13.95
CA PHE A 71 19.03 -12.26 -15.40
C PHE A 71 19.89 -11.02 -15.76
N PRO A 72 21.23 -11.11 -15.69
CA PRO A 72 22.13 -9.96 -15.85
C PRO A 72 22.07 -9.21 -17.19
N LYS A 73 21.43 -9.80 -18.21
CA LYS A 73 21.25 -9.18 -19.53
C LYS A 73 19.96 -8.38 -19.66
N GLU A 74 19.05 -8.50 -18.70
CA GLU A 74 17.82 -7.73 -18.65
C GLU A 74 18.08 -6.26 -18.28
N GLN A 75 17.14 -5.40 -18.64
CA GLN A 75 17.24 -3.97 -18.37
C GLN A 75 16.15 -3.53 -17.39
N LYS A 76 16.53 -2.86 -16.29
CA LYS A 76 15.59 -2.39 -15.26
C LYS A 76 14.44 -1.55 -15.86
N SER A 77 14.75 -0.74 -16.87
CA SER A 77 13.81 0.16 -17.55
C SER A 77 12.68 -0.56 -18.29
N VAL A 78 12.87 -1.83 -18.69
CA VAL A 78 11.80 -2.66 -19.28
C VAL A 78 10.71 -2.93 -18.24
N TYR A 79 11.12 -3.17 -17.01
CA TYR A 79 10.23 -3.57 -15.92
C TYR A 79 9.64 -2.39 -15.17
N PHE A 80 10.46 -1.37 -14.89
CA PHE A 80 10.02 -0.20 -14.14
C PHE A 80 10.85 1.05 -14.45
N ILE A 81 10.14 2.13 -14.78
CA ILE A 81 10.67 3.49 -14.88
C ILE A 81 9.86 4.33 -13.87
N PRO A 82 10.50 4.89 -12.82
CA PRO A 82 9.80 5.69 -11.83
C PRO A 82 9.26 6.98 -12.44
N SER A 83 8.23 7.56 -11.81
CA SER A 83 7.75 8.88 -12.20
C SER A 83 8.84 9.94 -11.98
N LYS A 84 8.89 10.93 -12.87
CA LYS A 84 9.80 12.06 -12.75
C LYS A 84 9.01 13.36 -12.87
N THR A 85 9.38 14.34 -12.06
CA THR A 85 8.88 15.71 -12.20
C THR A 85 9.94 16.50 -12.95
N GLU A 86 9.63 16.91 -14.18
CA GLU A 86 10.47 17.79 -14.99
C GLU A 86 9.76 19.14 -15.11
N GLY A 87 10.02 20.04 -14.15
CA GLY A 87 9.39 21.35 -14.08
C GLY A 87 7.87 21.26 -13.95
N GLN A 88 7.12 21.84 -14.90
CA GLN A 88 5.65 21.80 -14.92
C GLN A 88 5.07 20.46 -15.40
N HIS A 89 5.88 19.56 -15.97
CA HIS A 89 5.40 18.28 -16.50
C HIS A 89 5.78 17.13 -15.58
N GLN A 90 4.77 16.37 -15.14
CA GLN A 90 4.96 15.13 -14.41
C GLN A 90 4.87 13.94 -15.35
N ALA A 91 5.97 13.21 -15.49
CA ALA A 91 6.00 11.94 -16.19
C ALA A 91 5.52 10.83 -15.24
N HIS A 92 4.45 10.14 -15.62
CA HIS A 92 3.95 8.98 -14.88
C HIS A 92 4.94 7.81 -14.92
N ALA A 93 4.91 6.97 -13.87
CA ALA A 93 5.66 5.72 -13.84
C ALA A 93 5.18 4.74 -14.93
N LYS A 94 6.13 4.02 -15.54
CA LYS A 94 5.92 3.11 -16.69
C LYS A 94 6.65 1.78 -16.50
N GLY A 95 6.32 0.80 -17.35
CA GLY A 95 7.00 -0.50 -17.40
C GLY A 95 6.05 -1.68 -17.16
N LYS A 96 6.54 -2.89 -17.48
CA LYS A 96 5.73 -4.11 -17.42
C LYS A 96 5.12 -4.38 -16.04
N LEU A 97 5.87 -4.12 -14.96
CA LEU A 97 5.41 -4.39 -13.58
C LEU A 97 4.20 -3.52 -13.21
N ILE A 98 4.25 -2.21 -13.45
CA ILE A 98 3.18 -1.29 -13.05
C ILE A 98 1.92 -1.50 -13.90
N GLU A 99 2.08 -1.76 -15.20
CA GLU A 99 0.95 -2.03 -16.09
C GLU A 99 0.23 -3.32 -15.70
N ARG A 100 1.01 -4.38 -15.43
CA ARG A 100 0.46 -5.66 -14.98
C ARG A 100 -0.24 -5.50 -13.63
N TRP A 101 0.38 -4.83 -12.66
CA TRP A 101 -0.24 -4.58 -11.36
C TRP A 101 -1.56 -3.82 -11.50
N LYS A 102 -1.60 -2.73 -12.29
CA LYS A 102 -2.84 -1.98 -12.56
C LYS A 102 -3.92 -2.89 -13.15
N ASN A 103 -3.56 -3.77 -14.07
CA ASN A 103 -4.49 -4.68 -14.73
C ASN A 103 -5.04 -5.75 -13.78
N VAL A 104 -4.17 -6.41 -13.03
CA VAL A 104 -4.57 -7.45 -12.07
C VAL A 104 -5.36 -6.83 -10.92
N ALA A 105 -4.90 -5.72 -10.34
CA ALA A 105 -5.62 -5.02 -9.28
C ALA A 105 -7.00 -4.54 -9.76
N ARG A 106 -7.15 -4.05 -11.01
CA ARG A 106 -8.47 -3.73 -11.57
C ARG A 106 -9.37 -4.97 -11.64
N LYS A 107 -8.86 -6.09 -12.12
CA LYS A 107 -9.61 -7.35 -12.21
C LYS A 107 -10.07 -7.84 -10.83
N LEU A 108 -9.17 -7.82 -9.84
CA LEU A 108 -9.50 -8.21 -8.47
C LEU A 108 -10.53 -7.28 -7.83
N ARG A 109 -10.45 -5.97 -8.06
CA ARG A 109 -11.48 -5.01 -7.61
C ARG A 109 -12.84 -5.28 -8.23
N LEU A 110 -12.89 -5.55 -9.55
CA LEU A 110 -14.14 -5.89 -10.24
C LEU A 110 -14.76 -7.20 -9.73
N ALA A 111 -13.92 -8.15 -9.32
CA ALA A 111 -14.35 -9.41 -8.72
C ALA A 111 -14.71 -9.29 -7.22
N GLY A 112 -14.54 -8.12 -6.60
CA GLY A 112 -14.76 -7.92 -5.16
C GLY A 112 -13.70 -8.55 -4.25
N ALA A 113 -12.61 -9.08 -4.82
CA ALA A 113 -11.55 -9.75 -4.06
C ALA A 113 -10.61 -8.79 -3.33
N ILE A 114 -10.56 -7.52 -3.75
CA ILE A 114 -9.85 -6.44 -3.03
C ILE A 114 -10.70 -5.17 -3.04
N SER A 115 -10.68 -4.41 -1.95
CA SER A 115 -11.50 -3.20 -1.81
C SER A 115 -11.13 -2.12 -2.84
N CYS A 116 -12.16 -1.46 -3.36
CA CYS A 116 -12.03 -0.32 -4.26
C CYS A 116 -12.03 0.96 -3.42
N GLU A 117 -10.97 1.22 -2.66
CA GLU A 117 -10.79 2.56 -2.07
C GLU A 117 -10.38 3.54 -3.17
N ARG A 118 -11.31 3.85 -4.07
CA ARG A 118 -11.26 5.09 -4.83
C ARG A 118 -11.83 6.16 -3.91
N LYS A 119 -10.98 7.07 -3.42
CA LYS A 119 -11.45 8.42 -3.08
C LYS A 119 -12.11 8.99 -4.33
N LYS A 120 -13.43 8.84 -4.45
CA LYS A 120 -14.24 9.66 -5.34
C LYS A 120 -14.64 10.89 -4.54
N THR A 121 -14.10 12.03 -4.94
CA THR A 121 -14.76 13.31 -4.72
C THR A 121 -16.13 13.27 -5.41
N ALA A 122 -17.15 13.66 -4.66
CA ALA A 122 -18.53 13.97 -5.04
C ALA A 122 -19.57 12.82 -5.14
N ASP A 123 -20.59 13.03 -4.28
CA ASP A 123 -22.02 12.75 -4.33
C ASP A 123 -22.65 11.34 -4.20
N THR A 124 -23.23 11.17 -3.00
CA THR A 124 -24.63 10.78 -2.70
C THR A 124 -25.10 9.31 -2.86
N GLN A 125 -25.48 8.79 -1.69
CA GLN A 125 -26.48 7.78 -1.32
C GLN A 125 -26.09 6.29 -1.11
N ALA A 126 -25.99 6.01 0.20
CA ALA A 126 -26.65 4.95 0.97
C ALA A 126 -26.25 3.48 0.77
N THR A 127 -25.55 2.93 1.78
CA THR A 127 -26.07 1.78 2.53
C THR A 127 -25.57 1.83 3.97
N THR A 128 -26.51 1.63 4.89
CA THR A 128 -26.43 1.69 6.35
C THR A 128 -25.58 0.59 6.97
N SER A 129 -24.60 0.98 7.76
CA SER A 129 -24.22 0.29 9.00
C SER A 129 -23.92 1.38 10.03
N SER A 130 -24.66 1.34 11.13
CA SER A 130 -24.71 2.34 12.20
C SER A 130 -23.34 2.66 12.80
N LEU A 131 -22.75 3.79 12.34
CA LEU A 131 -21.77 4.54 13.11
C LEU A 131 -22.50 5.38 14.18
N PRO A 132 -21.88 5.66 15.34
CA PRO A 132 -22.35 6.74 16.20
C PRO A 132 -22.38 8.04 15.38
N ASN A 133 -23.44 8.83 15.52
CA ASN A 133 -23.61 10.13 14.84
C ASN A 133 -22.32 10.97 14.93
N CYS A 134 -21.49 10.91 13.88
CA CYS A 134 -20.21 11.61 13.84
C CYS A 134 -20.47 13.04 13.35
N SER A 135 -20.37 14.01 14.27
CA SER A 135 -20.47 15.45 13.96
C SER A 135 -19.50 15.83 12.84
N GLU A 136 -19.87 16.83 12.03
CA GLU A 136 -19.00 17.39 10.98
C GLU A 136 -17.66 17.91 11.53
N GLU A 137 -17.64 18.34 12.78
CA GLU A 137 -16.42 18.73 13.49
C GLU A 137 -15.47 17.54 13.69
N VAL A 138 -16.00 16.38 14.06
CA VAL A 138 -15.22 15.15 14.26
C VAL A 138 -14.68 14.67 12.92
N LYS A 139 -15.49 14.67 11.86
CA LYS A 139 -15.03 14.30 10.50
C LYS A 139 -13.91 15.21 10.01
N SER A 140 -14.05 16.52 10.24
CA SER A 140 -13.04 17.51 9.89
C SER A 140 -11.74 17.29 10.68
N ALA A 141 -11.84 16.97 11.97
CA ALA A 141 -10.68 16.64 12.80
C ALA A 141 -9.97 15.36 12.33
N ILE A 142 -10.72 14.31 11.98
CA ILE A 142 -10.16 13.07 11.41
C ILE A 142 -9.40 13.37 10.13
N HIS A 143 -10.04 14.08 9.19
CA HIS A 143 -9.41 14.43 7.92
C HIS A 143 -8.11 15.20 8.14
N TRP A 144 -8.15 16.23 9.00
CA TRP A 144 -6.97 17.04 9.32
C TRP A 144 -5.83 16.19 9.90
N LEU A 145 -6.12 15.25 10.81
CA LEU A 145 -5.12 14.34 11.38
C LEU A 145 -4.53 13.36 10.35
N GLN A 146 -5.26 13.06 9.27
CA GLN A 146 -4.81 12.19 8.17
C GLN A 146 -4.02 12.94 7.09
N THR A 147 -4.13 14.27 7.02
CA THR A 147 -3.49 15.10 6.01
C THR A 147 -2.54 16.12 6.64
N ASP A 148 -3.07 17.25 7.06
CA ASP A 148 -2.33 18.45 7.45
C ASP A 148 -1.53 18.21 8.74
N GLY A 149 -2.09 17.42 9.66
CA GLY A 149 -1.48 17.07 10.93
C GLY A 149 -0.19 16.25 10.83
N LEU A 150 0.05 15.58 9.69
CA LEU A 150 1.25 14.75 9.51
C LEU A 150 2.54 15.57 9.48
N ASN A 151 2.48 16.78 8.92
CA ASN A 151 3.64 17.68 8.79
C ASN A 151 3.55 18.87 9.76
N PHE A 152 2.59 18.85 10.68
CA PHE A 152 2.34 19.96 11.58
C PHE A 152 3.22 19.87 12.83
N SER A 153 3.94 20.94 13.15
CA SER A 153 4.94 20.92 14.24
C SER A 153 4.36 21.21 15.62
N ASN A 154 3.16 21.81 15.70
CA ASN A 154 2.54 22.17 16.98
C ASN A 154 1.69 21.01 17.52
N LEU A 155 2.24 20.33 18.52
CA LEU A 155 1.64 19.17 19.16
C LEU A 155 0.34 19.49 19.92
N ASN A 156 0.15 20.70 20.43
CA ASN A 156 -1.05 21.05 21.20
C ASN A 156 -2.31 21.01 20.32
N ILE A 157 -2.21 21.52 19.08
CA ILE A 157 -3.31 21.49 18.11
C ILE A 157 -3.59 20.06 17.65
N ILE A 158 -2.53 19.26 17.47
CA ILE A 158 -2.69 17.83 17.19
C ILE A 158 -3.46 17.15 18.31
N LYS A 159 -3.09 17.39 19.58
CA LYS A 159 -3.76 16.82 20.75
C LYS A 159 -5.23 17.26 20.88
N GLU A 160 -5.54 18.50 20.53
CA GLU A 160 -6.92 18.99 20.50
C GLU A 160 -7.78 18.21 19.49
N LYS A 161 -7.31 18.08 18.24
CA LYS A 161 -8.00 17.28 17.21
C LYS A 161 -8.00 15.79 17.56
N TRP A 162 -6.97 15.31 18.24
CA TRP A 162 -6.88 13.94 18.73
C TRP A 162 -7.94 13.63 19.78
N LEU A 163 -8.20 14.56 20.70
CA LEU A 163 -9.22 14.41 21.74
C LEU A 163 -10.64 14.35 21.14
N ILE A 164 -10.94 15.24 20.18
CA ILE A 164 -12.24 15.27 19.49
C ILE A 164 -12.55 13.94 18.80
N THR A 165 -11.52 13.23 18.34
CA THR A 165 -11.64 11.98 17.59
C THR A 165 -11.57 10.72 18.43
N TYR A 166 -11.49 10.86 19.76
CA TYR A 166 -11.27 9.74 20.69
C TYR A 166 -12.31 8.62 20.56
N GLU A 167 -13.62 8.93 20.56
CA GLU A 167 -14.64 7.89 20.51
C GLU A 167 -14.65 7.11 19.20
N VAL A 168 -14.43 7.80 18.07
CA VAL A 168 -14.31 7.15 16.75
C VAL A 168 -13.08 6.26 16.71
N ARG A 169 -11.94 6.78 17.18
CA ARG A 169 -10.69 6.02 17.24
C ARG A 169 -10.80 4.81 18.18
N LYS A 170 -11.46 4.96 19.33
CA LYS A 170 -11.69 3.87 20.26
C LYS A 170 -12.51 2.75 19.61
N TYR A 171 -13.60 3.11 18.93
CA TYR A 171 -14.39 2.15 18.15
C TYR A 171 -13.53 1.44 17.10
N ASP A 172 -12.72 2.19 16.36
CA ASP A 172 -11.82 1.63 15.34
C ASP A 172 -10.79 0.64 15.91
N ILE A 173 -10.28 0.90 17.11
CA ILE A 173 -9.25 0.07 17.75
C ILE A 173 -9.86 -1.17 18.41
N PHE A 174 -11.01 -1.04 19.05
CA PHE A 174 -11.55 -2.07 19.96
C PHE A 174 -12.79 -2.80 19.45
N GLU A 175 -13.61 -2.17 18.60
CA GLU A 175 -14.92 -2.72 18.18
C GLU A 175 -14.97 -3.09 16.69
N SER A 176 -13.91 -2.77 15.94
CA SER A 176 -13.75 -3.14 14.54
C SER A 176 -13.23 -4.57 14.41
N ASN A 177 -14.15 -5.55 14.30
CA ASN A 177 -13.87 -7.00 14.30
C ASN A 177 -12.98 -7.51 13.14
N GLU A 178 -12.53 -6.66 12.22
CA GLU A 178 -11.74 -7.06 11.05
C GLU A 178 -10.50 -6.19 10.78
N GLN A 179 -10.09 -5.31 11.71
CA GLN A 179 -8.91 -4.47 11.51
C GLN A 179 -7.65 -5.06 12.12
N SER A 180 -6.64 -5.27 11.27
CA SER A 180 -5.29 -5.54 11.75
C SER A 180 -4.69 -4.28 12.38
N ILE A 181 -3.64 -4.46 13.19
CA ILE A 181 -2.85 -3.34 13.73
C ILE A 181 -2.34 -2.44 12.58
N SER A 182 -1.99 -3.02 11.43
CA SER A 182 -1.56 -2.23 10.27
C SER A 182 -2.67 -1.33 9.74
N ASP A 183 -3.92 -1.76 9.79
CA ASP A 183 -5.07 -0.97 9.34
C ASP A 183 -5.32 0.23 10.25
N ILE A 184 -5.08 0.06 11.55
CA ILE A 184 -5.13 1.15 12.53
C ILE A 184 -4.07 2.20 12.18
N PHE A 185 -2.82 1.79 11.90
CA PHE A 185 -1.75 2.72 11.51
C PHE A 185 -1.99 3.36 10.13
N LEU A 186 -2.73 2.71 9.23
CA LEU A 186 -3.12 3.31 7.95
C LEU A 186 -4.26 4.33 8.12
N LYS A 187 -5.20 4.05 9.03
CA LYS A 187 -6.33 4.95 9.33
C LYS A 187 -5.90 6.16 10.17
N TRP A 188 -4.93 5.96 11.05
CA TRP A 188 -4.36 6.96 11.95
C TRP A 188 -2.84 7.11 11.70
N PRO A 189 -2.43 7.59 10.50
CA PRO A 189 -1.01 7.68 10.11
C PRO A 189 -0.18 8.56 11.04
N ILE A 190 -0.82 9.46 11.79
CA ILE A 190 -0.16 10.33 12.76
C ILE A 190 0.56 9.56 13.88
N PHE A 191 0.18 8.29 14.14
CA PHE A 191 0.92 7.42 15.04
C PHE A 191 2.31 7.05 14.53
N GLN A 192 2.56 7.12 13.22
CA GLN A 192 3.85 6.77 12.61
C GLN A 192 4.88 7.90 12.73
N ASN A 193 4.49 9.07 13.22
CA ASN A 193 5.40 10.19 13.48
C ASN A 193 6.32 9.90 14.68
N SER A 194 7.47 10.56 14.73
CA SER A 194 8.45 10.41 15.83
C SER A 194 7.89 10.71 17.22
N LYS A 195 6.81 11.51 17.30
CA LYS A 195 6.08 11.84 18.53
C LYS A 195 4.71 11.14 18.62
N GLY A 196 4.42 10.17 17.76
CA GLY A 196 3.13 9.48 17.72
C GLY A 196 2.78 8.75 19.03
N TYR A 197 3.80 8.27 19.76
CA TYR A 197 3.63 7.64 21.07
C TYR A 197 2.98 8.58 22.11
N GLU A 198 3.17 9.90 21.99
CA GLU A 198 2.57 10.87 22.92
C GLU A 198 1.04 10.88 22.82
N LEU A 199 0.49 10.58 21.64
CA LEU A 199 -0.95 10.50 21.41
C LEU A 199 -1.57 9.24 22.03
N VAL A 200 -0.82 8.13 22.01
CA VAL A 200 -1.19 6.90 22.72
C VAL A 200 -1.28 7.17 24.23
N LEU A 201 -0.31 7.91 24.78
CA LEU A 201 -0.33 8.29 26.19
C LEU A 201 -1.54 9.16 26.56
N GLU A 202 -1.97 10.08 25.68
CA GLU A 202 -3.19 10.85 25.91
C GLU A 202 -4.44 9.95 25.95
N ASP A 203 -4.54 8.95 25.07
CA ASP A 203 -5.67 8.01 25.07
C ASP A 203 -5.76 7.20 26.36
N PHE A 204 -4.62 6.76 26.91
CA PHE A 204 -4.56 6.08 28.21
C PHE A 204 -5.02 6.98 29.36
N LYS A 205 -4.66 8.28 29.35
CA LYS A 205 -5.16 9.22 30.37
C LYS A 205 -6.68 9.35 30.31
N ILE A 206 -7.24 9.49 29.10
CA ILE A 206 -8.70 9.62 28.92
C ILE A 206 -9.43 8.35 29.37
N GLY A 207 -8.91 7.17 29.03
CA GLY A 207 -9.49 5.89 29.45
C GLY A 207 -9.49 5.69 30.97
N ASN A 208 -8.40 6.08 31.64
CA ASN A 208 -8.27 5.99 33.09
C ASN A 208 -9.16 7.00 33.83
N LEU A 209 -9.42 8.17 33.25
CA LEU A 209 -10.33 9.17 33.82
C LEU A 209 -11.82 8.76 33.77
N LYS A 210 -12.19 7.83 32.88
CA LYS A 210 -13.58 7.34 32.74
C LYS A 210 -13.88 6.10 33.60
N THR A 211 -12.87 5.53 34.25
CA THR A 211 -12.97 4.30 35.07
C THR A 211 -12.79 4.56 36.57
N ALA A 212 -12.55 5.83 36.96
CA ALA A 212 -12.54 6.32 38.33
C ALA A 212 -13.84 7.08 38.64
#